data_AF-A0A818TDF6-F1
#
_entry.id   AF-A0A818TDF6-F1
#
_cell.length_a   1.000
_cell.length_b   1.000
_cell.length_c   1.000
_cell.angle_alpha   90.00
_cell.angle_beta   90.00
_cell.angle_gamma   90.00
#
_symmetry.space_group_name_H-M   'P 1'
#
loop_
_entity.id
_entity.type
_entity.pdbx_description
1 polymer ?
#
loop_
_entity_poly.entity_id
_entity_poly.type
_entity_poly.pdbx_seq_one_letter_code
_entity_poly.pdbx_strand_id
1 'polypeptide(L)'
;MEFFRFLAGVLFCVMFAKAKLSTAIVKVTHSAEFGIDQIGCAGCTSPQGLRDCDTSLPVICIRYDYTPRPPYFIYGNGAAMQAEYYRGWGQGHIATTPSVKGSQFKNYAQMDAFCASMIGDGWQVVSALNWSKWIPGMNGTNYAGAEWTANAALIQQGGWDFYAYGNVRNDTRFWFYSLPYQRGNCWDN
;
A
#
# COMPACT_ATOMS: atom_id res chain seq x y z
N MET A 1 -31.93 47.62 36.60
CA MET A 1 -31.90 48.42 35.36
C MET A 1 -31.34 47.53 34.28
N GLU A 2 -32.19 47.26 33.31
CA GLU A 2 -31.92 46.43 32.15
C GLU A 2 -30.84 47.04 31.26
N PHE A 3 -30.12 46.19 30.52
CA PHE A 3 -30.01 46.37 29.07
C PHE A 3 -29.67 45.00 28.45
N PHE A 4 -30.71 44.23 28.11
CA PHE A 4 -30.61 43.14 27.14
C PHE A 4 -30.62 43.78 25.74
N ARG A 5 -29.53 43.64 24.98
CA ARG A 5 -29.57 43.79 23.52
C ARG A 5 -29.31 42.43 22.90
N PHE A 6 -30.38 41.87 22.34
CA PHE A 6 -30.36 40.73 21.44
C PHE A 6 -29.58 41.10 20.17
N LEU A 7 -28.40 40.52 19.99
CA LEU A 7 -27.81 40.30 18.68
C LEU A 7 -27.71 38.78 18.52
N ALA A 8 -28.48 38.25 17.58
CA ALA A 8 -28.48 36.84 17.20
C ALA A 8 -27.13 36.48 16.59
N GLY A 9 -26.14 36.22 17.45
CA GLY A 9 -24.88 35.62 17.07
C GLY A 9 -25.10 34.13 16.92
N VAL A 10 -25.19 33.66 15.67
CA VAL A 10 -25.06 32.24 15.35
C VAL A 10 -23.72 31.79 15.91
N LEU A 11 -23.76 31.09 17.04
CA LEU A 11 -22.62 30.40 17.60
C LEU A 11 -22.28 29.29 16.60
N PHE A 12 -21.39 29.58 15.65
CA PHE A 12 -20.76 28.56 14.82
C PHE A 12 -19.92 27.70 15.76
N CYS A 13 -20.55 26.67 16.33
CA CYS A 13 -19.84 25.57 16.94
C CYS A 13 -19.15 24.86 15.77
N VAL A 14 -17.93 25.30 15.42
CA VAL A 14 -17.07 24.59 14.49
C VAL A 14 -16.68 23.31 15.20
N MET A 15 -17.50 22.29 15.01
CA MET A 15 -17.20 20.92 15.39
C MET A 15 -15.98 20.52 14.57
N PHE A 16 -14.80 20.60 15.17
CA PHE A 16 -13.60 20.00 14.58
C PHE A 16 -13.78 18.49 14.63
N ALA A 17 -14.36 17.92 13.58
CA ALA A 17 -14.33 16.49 13.36
C ALA A 17 -12.86 16.06 13.36
N LYS A 18 -12.49 15.05 14.16
CA LYS A 18 -11.16 14.46 14.06
C LYS A 18 -10.99 13.94 12.62
N ALA A 19 -9.92 14.39 11.96
CA ALA A 19 -9.56 13.87 10.66
C ALA A 19 -9.44 12.34 10.72
N LYS A 20 -10.16 11.64 9.83
CA LYS A 20 -9.93 10.21 9.62
C LYS A 20 -8.59 10.08 8.91
N LEU A 21 -7.68 9.30 9.47
CA LEU A 21 -6.34 9.12 8.94
C LEU A 21 -6.17 7.68 8.47
N SER A 22 -5.59 7.48 7.30
CA SER A 22 -5.18 6.17 6.80
C SER A 22 -3.69 6.13 6.52
N THR A 23 -3.14 4.93 6.53
CA THR A 23 -1.75 4.69 6.17
C THR A 23 -1.56 4.84 4.66
N ALA A 24 -0.46 5.45 4.25
CA ALA A 24 -0.05 5.52 2.84
C ALA A 24 1.40 5.05 2.65
N ILE A 25 1.64 4.23 1.64
CA ILE A 25 2.94 3.62 1.33
C ILE A 25 3.72 4.42 0.28
N VAL A 26 4.98 4.07 0.08
CA VAL A 26 5.87 4.72 -0.90
C VAL A 26 6.54 3.68 -1.78
N LYS A 27 7.12 4.17 -2.88
CA LYS A 27 8.25 3.50 -3.53
C LYS A 27 9.50 3.70 -2.70
N VAL A 28 10.08 2.61 -2.21
CA VAL A 28 11.30 2.59 -1.39
C VAL A 28 12.54 2.62 -2.29
N THR A 29 12.57 1.76 -3.30
CA THR A 29 13.68 1.66 -4.26
C THR A 29 13.15 1.27 -5.64
N HIS A 30 13.96 1.54 -6.68
CA HIS A 30 13.78 1.04 -8.04
C HIS A 30 15.04 0.27 -8.44
N SER A 31 14.87 -0.91 -9.06
CA SER A 31 15.95 -1.54 -9.82
C SER A 31 15.65 -1.40 -11.31
N ALA A 32 16.44 -0.56 -11.99
CA ALA A 32 16.36 -0.41 -13.44
C ALA A 32 16.83 -1.67 -14.18
N GLU A 33 17.72 -2.45 -13.57
CA GLU A 33 18.21 -3.72 -14.12
C GLU A 33 17.08 -4.75 -14.27
N PHE A 34 16.22 -4.87 -13.26
CA PHE A 34 15.15 -5.86 -13.25
C PHE A 34 13.77 -5.27 -13.58
N GLY A 35 13.65 -3.95 -13.70
CA GLY A 35 12.36 -3.28 -13.90
C GLY A 35 11.39 -3.52 -12.74
N ILE A 36 11.91 -3.56 -11.50
CA ILE A 36 11.12 -3.81 -10.29
C ILE A 36 11.18 -2.61 -9.35
N ASP A 37 10.11 -2.44 -8.59
CA ASP A 37 10.02 -1.49 -7.50
C ASP A 37 9.84 -2.21 -6.18
N GLN A 38 10.58 -1.76 -5.16
CA GLN A 38 10.22 -2.06 -3.78
C GLN A 38 9.14 -1.07 -3.36
N ILE A 39 7.95 -1.57 -3.09
CA ILE A 39 6.84 -0.79 -2.54
C ILE A 39 6.67 -1.19 -1.09
N GLY A 40 6.47 -0.20 -0.23
CA GLY A 40 6.18 -0.50 1.14
C GLY A 40 6.24 0.69 2.07
N CYS A 41 6.51 0.35 3.31
CA CYS A 41 6.23 1.16 4.44
C CYS A 41 7.44 1.97 4.92
N ALA A 42 7.69 3.13 4.32
CA ALA A 42 8.61 4.11 4.89
C ALA A 42 7.88 5.00 5.91
N GLY A 43 7.88 4.57 7.17
CA GLY A 43 7.38 5.33 8.32
C GLY A 43 5.86 5.30 8.55
N CYS A 44 5.16 4.24 8.15
CA CYS A 44 3.68 4.15 8.21
C CYS A 44 3.07 4.31 9.61
N THR A 45 3.76 3.84 10.63
CA THR A 45 3.25 3.86 12.02
C THR A 45 3.48 5.21 12.71
N SER A 46 4.26 6.09 12.07
CA SER A 46 4.55 7.45 12.52
C SER A 46 3.63 8.47 11.81
N PRO A 47 3.41 9.68 12.37
CA PRO A 47 2.63 10.74 11.70
C PRO A 47 3.05 10.99 10.24
N GLN A 48 4.29 10.70 9.89
CA GLN A 48 4.89 10.85 8.58
C GLN A 48 4.25 9.95 7.51
N GLY A 49 3.69 8.80 7.89
CA GLY A 49 3.06 7.83 6.99
C GLY A 49 1.53 7.86 6.97
N LEU A 50 0.91 8.57 7.93
CA LEU A 50 -0.54 8.77 7.95
C LEU A 50 -0.96 9.93 7.07
N ARG A 51 -2.11 9.81 6.43
CA ARG A 51 -2.67 10.83 5.54
C ARG A 51 -4.14 11.02 5.85
N ASP A 52 -4.57 12.27 5.81
CA ASP A 52 -5.98 12.63 5.91
C ASP A 52 -6.74 11.97 4.76
N CYS A 53 -7.88 11.35 5.06
CA CYS A 53 -8.71 10.69 4.08
C CYS A 53 -9.22 11.63 2.97
N ASP A 54 -9.23 12.94 3.20
CA ASP A 54 -9.54 13.94 2.18
C ASP A 54 -8.32 14.38 1.35
N THR A 55 -7.13 13.85 1.64
CA THR A 55 -5.93 14.02 0.81
C THR A 55 -6.11 13.24 -0.50
N SER A 56 -5.82 13.89 -1.63
CA SER A 56 -5.78 13.23 -2.93
C SER A 56 -4.42 12.55 -3.15
N LEU A 57 -4.40 11.22 -3.18
CA LEU A 57 -3.21 10.41 -3.49
C LEU A 57 -3.54 9.36 -4.55
N PRO A 58 -2.58 8.96 -5.38
CA PRO A 58 -2.75 7.82 -6.27
C PRO A 58 -3.01 6.52 -5.49
N VAL A 59 -3.82 5.62 -6.03
CA VAL A 59 -3.95 4.25 -5.52
C VAL A 59 -2.87 3.39 -6.16
N ILE A 60 -2.15 2.61 -5.36
CA ILE A 60 -1.24 1.58 -5.87
C ILE A 60 -2.04 0.31 -6.14
N CYS A 61 -1.99 -0.12 -7.40
CA CYS A 61 -2.68 -1.31 -7.88
C CYS A 61 -1.67 -2.36 -8.31
N ILE A 62 -2.06 -3.63 -8.22
CA ILE A 62 -1.30 -4.78 -8.68
C ILE A 62 -2.19 -5.65 -9.57
N ARG A 63 -1.61 -6.16 -10.66
CA ARG A 63 -2.15 -7.28 -11.42
C ARG A 63 -1.31 -8.51 -11.11
N TYR A 64 -1.97 -9.50 -10.53
CA TYR A 64 -1.36 -10.77 -10.21
C TYR A 64 -1.38 -11.68 -11.44
N ASP A 65 -0.22 -11.94 -12.00
CA ASP A 65 -0.06 -12.74 -13.23
C ASP A 65 0.94 -13.89 -13.05
N TYR A 66 1.32 -14.17 -11.79
CA TYR A 66 2.24 -15.24 -11.42
C TYR A 66 3.64 -15.08 -12.01
N THR A 67 4.02 -13.87 -12.46
CA THR A 67 5.35 -13.67 -13.05
C THR A 67 6.43 -14.07 -12.04
N PRO A 68 7.39 -14.93 -12.43
CA PRO A 68 8.47 -15.34 -11.55
C PRO A 68 9.32 -14.17 -11.05
N ARG A 69 9.88 -14.34 -9.86
CA ARG A 69 10.80 -13.38 -9.25
C ARG A 69 12.09 -13.26 -10.08
N PRO A 70 12.59 -12.05 -10.38
CA PRO A 70 13.95 -11.85 -10.90
C PRO A 70 14.98 -12.01 -9.77
N PRO A 71 16.29 -12.19 -10.08
CA PRO A 71 17.29 -12.52 -9.07
C PRO A 71 17.75 -11.30 -8.22
N TYR A 72 16.79 -10.55 -7.65
CA TYR A 72 17.09 -9.37 -6.83
C TYR A 72 17.63 -9.77 -5.45
N PHE A 73 18.54 -8.95 -4.92
CA PHE A 73 19.11 -9.16 -3.60
C PHE A 73 18.25 -8.56 -2.50
N ILE A 74 18.06 -9.34 -1.44
CA ILE A 74 17.44 -8.94 -0.18
C ILE A 74 18.56 -8.54 0.76
N TYR A 75 18.64 -7.25 1.06
CA TYR A 75 19.64 -6.69 1.97
C TYR A 75 19.08 -6.43 3.36
N GLY A 76 19.97 -6.46 4.34
CA GLY A 76 19.66 -6.18 5.73
C GLY A 76 19.12 -7.39 6.49
N ASN A 77 19.00 -7.22 7.80
CA ASN A 77 18.47 -8.26 8.67
C ASN A 77 16.94 -8.17 8.73
N GLY A 78 16.33 -9.29 9.11
CA GLY A 78 14.96 -9.32 9.58
C GLY A 78 14.77 -8.49 10.85
N ALA A 79 13.53 -8.45 11.33
CA ALA A 79 13.18 -7.87 12.63
C ALA A 79 12.56 -8.97 13.49
N ALA A 80 11.25 -8.93 13.72
CA ALA A 80 10.52 -10.04 14.35
C ALA A 80 10.47 -11.28 13.44
N MET A 81 10.53 -11.07 12.12
CA MET A 81 10.54 -12.10 11.08
C MET A 81 11.82 -12.00 10.24
N GLN A 82 12.07 -12.99 9.38
CA GLN A 82 13.19 -13.03 8.43
C GLN A 82 13.17 -11.86 7.44
N ALA A 83 14.30 -11.56 6.79
CA ALA A 83 14.39 -10.40 5.90
C ALA A 83 13.46 -10.56 4.68
N GLU A 84 13.33 -11.79 4.19
CA GLU A 84 12.46 -12.16 3.06
C GLU A 84 10.98 -11.86 3.35
N TYR A 85 10.53 -11.99 4.61
CA TYR A 85 9.19 -11.61 5.02
C TYR A 85 8.91 -10.14 4.73
N TYR A 86 9.84 -9.24 5.06
CA TYR A 86 9.64 -7.79 4.85
C TYR A 86 9.99 -7.32 3.44
N ARG A 87 10.47 -8.19 2.56
CA ARG A 87 10.98 -7.83 1.23
C ARG A 87 10.59 -8.92 0.23
N GLY A 88 9.32 -9.34 0.29
CA GLY A 88 8.79 -10.44 -0.50
C GLY A 88 8.64 -10.10 -1.98
N TRP A 89 8.10 -11.04 -2.74
CA TRP A 89 7.79 -10.92 -4.15
C TRP A 89 6.28 -10.82 -4.39
N GLY A 90 5.86 -9.88 -5.24
CA GLY A 90 4.47 -9.60 -5.60
C GLY A 90 3.84 -10.58 -6.57
N GLN A 91 4.67 -11.36 -7.29
CA GLN A 91 4.23 -12.24 -8.39
C GLN A 91 3.32 -11.52 -9.41
N GLY A 92 3.69 -10.29 -9.75
CA GLY A 92 2.82 -9.43 -10.55
C GLY A 92 3.47 -8.12 -10.98
N HIS A 93 2.65 -7.32 -11.66
CA HIS A 93 2.96 -5.98 -12.11
C HIS A 93 2.19 -4.95 -11.30
N ILE A 94 2.84 -3.85 -10.95
CA ILE A 94 2.24 -2.73 -10.24
C ILE A 94 2.10 -1.50 -11.14
N ALA A 95 1.08 -0.70 -10.86
CA ALA A 95 0.84 0.57 -11.51
C ALA A 95 0.04 1.48 -10.57
N THR A 96 0.00 2.77 -10.89
CA THR A 96 -0.69 3.78 -10.07
C THR A 96 -1.82 4.43 -10.84
N THR A 97 -2.93 4.66 -10.17
CA THR A 97 -4.05 5.46 -10.71
C THR A 97 -3.73 6.97 -10.67
N PRO A 98 -4.58 7.82 -11.28
CA PRO A 98 -4.68 9.23 -10.89
C PRO A 98 -4.95 9.41 -9.39
N SER A 99 -4.64 10.62 -8.89
CA SER A 99 -4.80 10.95 -7.48
C SER A 99 -6.26 11.08 -7.09
N VAL A 100 -6.61 10.55 -5.92
CA VAL A 100 -7.99 10.50 -5.47
C VAL A 100 -8.09 10.49 -3.96
N LYS A 101 -9.21 10.97 -3.42
CA LYS A 101 -9.43 11.03 -1.97
C LYS A 101 -9.67 9.63 -1.42
N GLY A 102 -9.02 9.31 -0.29
CA GLY A 102 -9.25 8.04 0.40
C GLY A 102 -10.70 7.91 0.91
N SER A 103 -11.34 9.03 1.28
CA SER A 103 -12.72 9.10 1.79
C SER A 103 -13.79 8.75 0.76
N GLN A 104 -13.46 8.65 -0.53
CA GLN A 104 -14.43 8.24 -1.55
C GLN A 104 -14.79 6.75 -1.44
N PHE A 105 -13.89 5.95 -0.87
CA PHE A 105 -14.02 4.50 -0.80
C PHE A 105 -14.70 4.10 0.52
N LYS A 106 -15.50 3.04 0.46
CA LYS A 106 -16.27 2.49 1.58
C LYS A 106 -15.86 1.08 1.98
N ASN A 107 -15.06 0.41 1.16
CA ASN A 107 -14.49 -0.90 1.44
C ASN A 107 -13.41 -1.26 0.41
N TYR A 108 -12.73 -2.38 0.68
CA TYR A 108 -11.74 -2.98 -0.21
C TYR A 108 -12.26 -3.22 -1.64
N ALA A 109 -13.48 -3.73 -1.79
CA ALA A 109 -14.04 -4.07 -3.10
C ALA A 109 -14.22 -2.83 -4.01
N GLN A 110 -14.48 -1.65 -3.43
CA GLN A 110 -14.53 -0.41 -4.19
C GLN A 110 -13.15 0.06 -4.67
N MET A 111 -12.09 -0.23 -3.90
CA MET A 111 -10.72 0.06 -4.35
C MET A 111 -10.29 -0.89 -5.47
N ASP A 112 -10.63 -2.18 -5.36
CA ASP A 112 -10.42 -3.15 -6.44
C ASP A 112 -11.14 -2.72 -7.71
N ALA A 113 -12.43 -2.37 -7.61
CA ALA A 113 -13.21 -1.88 -8.74
C ALA A 113 -12.61 -0.61 -9.36
N PHE A 114 -12.02 0.27 -8.55
CA PHE A 114 -11.34 1.47 -9.03
C PHE A 114 -10.02 1.15 -9.73
N CYS A 115 -9.20 0.24 -9.20
CA CYS A 115 -8.01 -0.25 -9.91
C CYS A 115 -8.39 -0.86 -11.27
N ALA A 116 -9.44 -1.68 -11.29
CA ALA A 116 -9.94 -2.30 -12.51
C ALA A 116 -10.44 -1.26 -13.52
N SER A 117 -11.19 -0.24 -13.08
CA SER A 117 -11.72 0.79 -13.99
C SER A 117 -10.66 1.75 -14.52
N MET A 118 -9.61 2.04 -13.74
CA MET A 118 -8.58 3.01 -14.13
C MET A 118 -7.47 2.39 -14.97
N ILE A 119 -7.19 1.09 -14.82
CA ILE A 119 -6.03 0.43 -15.42
C ILE A 119 -6.46 -0.73 -16.33
N GLY A 120 -7.49 -1.48 -15.94
CA GLY A 120 -8.06 -2.56 -16.73
C GLY A 120 -8.41 -3.79 -15.88
N ASP A 121 -9.07 -4.76 -16.52
CA ASP A 121 -9.49 -5.98 -15.84
C ASP A 121 -8.32 -6.73 -15.20
N GLY A 122 -8.56 -7.29 -14.01
CA GLY A 122 -7.57 -8.05 -13.24
C GLY A 122 -6.63 -7.20 -12.38
N TRP A 123 -6.74 -5.87 -12.40
CA TRP A 123 -6.04 -4.98 -11.48
C TRP A 123 -6.81 -4.80 -10.18
N GLN A 124 -6.11 -4.95 -9.06
CA GLN A 124 -6.65 -4.88 -7.70
C GLN A 124 -5.80 -3.96 -6.84
N VAL A 125 -6.33 -3.48 -5.71
CA VAL A 125 -5.54 -2.65 -4.81
C VAL A 125 -4.47 -3.48 -4.11
N VAL A 126 -3.29 -2.88 -3.93
CA VAL A 126 -2.25 -3.48 -3.09
C VAL A 126 -2.72 -3.52 -1.62
N SER A 127 -2.61 -4.68 -1.00
CA SER A 127 -2.89 -4.98 0.41
C SER A 127 -1.61 -5.36 1.15
N ALA A 128 -1.50 -4.88 2.40
CA ALA A 128 -0.31 -4.97 3.24
C ALA A 128 0.26 -6.39 3.47
N LEU A 129 -0.52 -7.47 3.36
CA LEU A 129 0.01 -8.84 3.56
C LEU A 129 -0.20 -9.79 2.38
N ASN A 130 -1.13 -9.48 1.48
CA ASN A 130 -1.52 -10.44 0.44
C ASN A 130 -0.47 -10.54 -0.68
N TRP A 131 0.35 -9.50 -0.85
CA TRP A 131 1.25 -9.37 -1.99
C TRP A 131 2.73 -9.46 -1.64
N SER A 132 3.10 -9.63 -0.38
CA SER A 132 4.48 -9.99 -0.04
C SER A 132 4.57 -11.51 0.09
N LYS A 133 5.06 -12.19 -0.94
CA LYS A 133 5.26 -13.64 -0.97
C LYS A 133 6.72 -13.97 -0.73
N TRP A 134 7.03 -14.98 0.07
CA TRP A 134 8.42 -15.28 0.40
C TRP A 134 8.65 -16.76 0.73
N ILE A 135 9.90 -17.20 0.58
CA ILE A 135 10.39 -18.52 0.97
C ILE A 135 11.64 -18.28 1.84
N PRO A 136 11.81 -18.99 2.98
CA PRO A 136 13.02 -18.88 3.77
C PRO A 136 14.29 -19.05 2.91
N GLY A 137 15.18 -18.05 2.93
CA GLY A 137 16.43 -18.07 2.14
C GLY A 137 16.29 -17.59 0.69
N MET A 138 15.13 -17.08 0.28
CA MET A 138 14.94 -16.33 -0.97
C MET A 138 15.91 -15.15 -1.02
N ASN A 139 16.92 -15.20 -1.89
CA ASN A 139 17.87 -14.10 -2.09
C ASN A 139 18.70 -14.30 -3.37
N GLY A 140 18.97 -13.23 -4.13
CA GLY A 140 19.72 -13.31 -5.38
C GLY A 140 19.12 -14.36 -6.32
N THR A 141 19.92 -15.33 -6.75
CA THR A 141 19.46 -16.42 -7.62
C THR A 141 18.62 -17.48 -6.92
N ASN A 142 18.69 -17.60 -5.58
CA ASN A 142 17.91 -18.60 -4.85
C ASN A 142 16.41 -18.32 -4.97
N TYR A 143 15.66 -19.30 -5.43
CA TYR A 143 14.22 -19.19 -5.67
C TYR A 143 13.84 -18.09 -6.68
N ALA A 144 14.71 -17.79 -7.64
CA ALA A 144 14.40 -16.92 -8.77
C ALA A 144 13.92 -17.73 -9.99
N GLY A 145 13.19 -17.09 -10.90
CA GLY A 145 12.76 -17.71 -12.16
C GLY A 145 12.00 -19.02 -11.95
N ALA A 146 12.43 -20.09 -12.64
CA ALA A 146 11.77 -21.39 -12.59
C ALA A 146 11.75 -22.02 -11.18
N GLU A 147 12.75 -21.73 -10.34
CA GLU A 147 12.79 -22.26 -8.96
C GLU A 147 11.65 -21.73 -8.11
N TRP A 148 11.21 -20.49 -8.34
CA TRP A 148 10.06 -19.90 -7.66
C TRP A 148 8.80 -20.76 -7.88
N THR A 149 8.51 -21.05 -9.15
CA THR A 149 7.34 -21.84 -9.56
C THR A 149 7.44 -23.28 -9.08
N ALA A 150 8.63 -23.87 -9.15
CA ALA A 150 8.88 -25.25 -8.68
C ALA A 150 8.66 -25.42 -7.17
N ASN A 151 8.79 -24.34 -6.39
CA ASN A 151 8.68 -24.35 -4.93
C ASN A 151 7.42 -23.64 -4.42
N ALA A 152 6.36 -23.57 -5.22
CA ALA A 152 5.14 -22.86 -4.87
C ALA A 152 4.52 -23.29 -3.52
N ALA A 153 4.70 -24.57 -3.14
CA ALA A 153 4.22 -25.10 -1.85
C ALA A 153 4.95 -24.54 -0.62
N LEU A 154 6.14 -23.93 -0.79
CA LEU A 154 6.91 -23.31 0.28
C LEU A 154 6.58 -21.82 0.45
N ILE A 155 5.78 -21.25 -0.46
CA ILE A 155 5.47 -19.82 -0.46
C ILE A 155 4.62 -19.46 0.75
N GLN A 156 5.17 -18.58 1.57
CA GLN A 156 4.50 -17.92 2.67
C GLN A 156 4.07 -16.50 2.26
N GLN A 157 3.27 -15.87 3.11
CA GLN A 157 2.77 -14.51 2.88
C GLN A 157 2.98 -13.63 4.10
N GLY A 158 3.27 -12.36 3.86
CA GLY A 158 3.29 -11.33 4.87
C GLY A 158 4.44 -10.36 4.71
N GLY A 159 4.39 -9.28 5.49
CA GLY A 159 5.32 -8.16 5.42
C GLY A 159 4.76 -6.98 4.66
N TRP A 160 5.10 -5.79 5.13
CA TRP A 160 4.54 -4.51 4.68
C TRP A 160 5.19 -3.96 3.41
N ASP A 161 6.29 -4.59 2.98
CA ASP A 161 7.00 -4.22 1.77
C ASP A 161 7.19 -5.45 0.89
N PHE A 162 7.16 -5.23 -0.42
CA PHE A 162 7.38 -6.25 -1.43
C PHE A 162 8.00 -5.62 -2.67
N TYR A 163 8.61 -6.47 -3.48
CA TYR A 163 9.07 -6.17 -4.82
C TYR A 163 8.03 -6.64 -5.83
N ALA A 164 7.78 -5.85 -6.86
CA ALA A 164 6.99 -6.27 -8.02
C ALA A 164 7.50 -5.58 -9.29
N TYR A 165 7.15 -6.10 -10.45
CA TYR A 165 7.48 -5.45 -11.71
C TYR A 165 6.76 -4.11 -11.82
N GLY A 166 7.48 -3.05 -12.14
CA GLY A 166 6.90 -1.72 -12.21
C GLY A 166 7.94 -0.61 -12.30
N ASN A 167 7.43 0.58 -12.59
CA ASN A 167 8.17 1.82 -12.50
C ASN A 167 7.23 2.95 -12.08
N VAL A 168 6.71 2.83 -10.86
CA VAL A 168 5.82 3.83 -10.28
C VAL A 168 6.62 5.05 -9.83
N ARG A 169 5.90 6.15 -9.62
CA ARG A 169 6.50 7.43 -9.22
C ARG A 169 7.15 7.33 -7.84
N ASN A 170 8.16 8.15 -7.56
CA ASN A 170 8.82 8.23 -6.25
C ASN A 170 8.62 9.59 -5.56
N ASP A 171 7.81 10.48 -6.16
CA ASP A 171 7.53 11.84 -5.68
C ASP A 171 6.28 11.91 -4.79
N THR A 172 5.61 10.78 -4.54
CA THR A 172 4.32 10.73 -3.85
C THR A 172 4.15 9.46 -3.01
N ARG A 173 3.09 9.47 -2.20
CA ARG A 173 2.59 8.31 -1.46
C ARG A 173 1.38 7.71 -2.15
N PHE A 174 1.10 6.46 -1.83
CA PHE A 174 0.00 5.72 -2.42
C PHE A 174 -1.01 5.28 -1.38
N TRP A 175 -2.28 5.38 -1.74
CA TRP A 175 -3.33 4.62 -1.09
C TRP A 175 -3.16 3.14 -1.41
N PHE A 176 -3.32 2.33 -0.38
CA PHE A 176 -3.25 0.88 -0.40
C PHE A 176 -4.15 0.36 0.71
N TYR A 177 -4.55 -0.91 0.66
CA TYR A 177 -5.31 -1.53 1.72
C TYR A 177 -4.43 -1.91 2.92
N SER A 178 -4.55 -1.17 4.02
CA SER A 178 -3.94 -1.57 5.29
C SER A 178 -4.86 -2.56 6.02
N LEU A 179 -4.32 -3.47 6.82
CA LEU A 179 -5.14 -4.47 7.51
C LEU A 179 -6.08 -3.84 8.57
N PRO A 180 -7.24 -4.46 8.86
CA PRO A 180 -8.27 -3.89 9.73
C PRO A 180 -7.84 -3.67 11.20
N TYR A 181 -6.74 -4.28 11.65
CA TYR A 181 -6.19 -4.08 12.99
C TYR A 181 -5.18 -2.93 13.09
N GLN A 182 -4.83 -2.32 11.96
CA GLN A 182 -4.00 -1.11 11.92
C GLN A 182 -4.89 0.13 11.82
N ARG A 183 -4.32 1.32 12.05
CA ARG A 183 -5.07 2.60 12.05
C ARG A 183 -6.03 2.64 10.86
N GLY A 184 -7.32 2.75 11.18
CA GLY A 184 -8.43 2.35 10.31
C GLY A 184 -8.32 2.96 8.92
N ASN A 185 -8.48 2.11 7.91
CA ASN A 185 -8.47 2.60 6.56
C ASN A 185 -9.54 3.68 6.37
N CYS A 186 -9.32 4.59 5.42
CA CYS A 186 -10.35 5.57 5.06
C CYS A 186 -11.69 4.92 4.69
N TRP A 187 -11.62 3.69 4.19
CA TRP A 187 -12.71 2.89 3.69
C TRP A 187 -13.17 1.78 4.64
N ASP A 188 -12.76 1.78 5.92
CA ASP A 188 -13.38 0.94 6.93
C ASP A 188 -14.47 1.78 7.62
N ASN A 189 -15.68 1.78 7.06
CA ASN A 189 -16.86 2.51 7.57
C ASN A 189 -17.94 1.54 8.03
#